data_AF-A0A1G0GES6-F1
#
_entry.id   AF-A0A1G0GES6-F1
#
_cell.length_a   1.000
_cell.length_b   1.000
_cell.length_c   1.000
_cell.angle_alpha   90.00
_cell.angle_beta   90.00
_cell.angle_gamma   90.00
#
_symmetry.space_group_name_H-M   'P 1'
#
loop_
_entity.id
_entity.type
_entity.pdbx_description
1 polymer ?
#
loop_
_entity_poly.entity_id
_entity_poly.type
_entity_poly.pdbx_seq_one_letter_code
_entity_poly.pdbx_strand_id
1 'polypeptide(L)'
;MDFLFGIIILIAAGTMNGSFALPTKYLKNWSFERIWLNFSIWTFLVFPCLFQTLLSPSSWKVITHTPASLLAIIIIGGFLFGIGQFCFALCLRMIGFSLGFVINIGIGTALGSLAPLVVLHYHSIFTSKGVMTIFSIALIIFGVALSYIAGLKRDQGQRNIILDNVVLHKGSKYVLGVFYAVFAGISSAIENFVFSLSTPMQQKALHSGISKIVSANMMWPLFLLAAFIPYAGYMLYLMHKNKAEVSVPNDRPAFYYLATVYMGAFWYSPIFLYSFASLKIGELGPVIGWPLFMVAIILASNAWGWKKGEWFYASSQAKRLSKVSMLTLVIAILILGVATVL
;
A
#
# COMPACT_ATOMS: atom_id res chain seq x y z
N MET A 1 9.60 -28.10 -4.20
CA MET A 1 10.01 -27.05 -5.17
C MET A 1 8.96 -25.92 -5.25
N ASP A 2 7.66 -26.22 -5.25
CA ASP A 2 6.60 -25.20 -5.29
C ASP A 2 6.59 -24.22 -4.11
N PHE A 3 6.88 -24.68 -2.88
CA PHE A 3 6.93 -23.80 -1.71
C PHE A 3 7.97 -22.67 -1.86
N LEU A 4 9.23 -23.02 -2.14
CA LEU A 4 10.31 -22.05 -2.30
C LEU A 4 10.04 -21.12 -3.49
N PHE A 5 9.51 -21.66 -4.59
CA PHE A 5 9.11 -20.86 -5.74
C PHE A 5 8.01 -19.84 -5.38
N GLY A 6 7.02 -20.26 -4.59
CA GLY A 6 6.00 -19.37 -4.04
C GLY A 6 6.60 -18.25 -3.20
N ILE A 7 7.54 -18.55 -2.30
CA ILE A 7 8.25 -17.54 -1.50
C ILE A 7 9.02 -16.55 -2.36
N ILE A 8 9.72 -17.01 -3.41
CA ILE A 8 10.47 -16.14 -4.32
C ILE A 8 9.51 -15.18 -5.04
N ILE A 9 8.38 -15.67 -5.55
CA ILE A 9 7.39 -14.84 -6.23
C ILE A 9 6.77 -13.84 -5.26
N LEU A 10 6.52 -14.24 -4.02
CA LEU A 10 5.97 -13.38 -2.99
C LEU A 10 6.90 -12.20 -2.67
N ILE A 11 8.20 -12.47 -2.52
CA ILE A 11 9.22 -11.44 -2.30
C ILE A 11 9.33 -10.53 -3.53
N ALA A 12 9.30 -11.11 -4.73
CA ALA A 12 9.30 -10.33 -5.97
C ALA A 12 8.07 -9.42 -6.07
N ALA A 13 6.88 -9.92 -5.74
CA ALA A 13 5.64 -9.16 -5.71
C ALA A 13 5.71 -7.99 -4.72
N GLY A 14 6.16 -8.25 -3.48
CA GLY A 14 6.30 -7.19 -2.48
C GLY A 14 7.37 -6.17 -2.87
N THR A 15 8.46 -6.61 -3.51
CA THR A 15 9.50 -5.72 -4.04
C THR A 15 8.97 -4.85 -5.17
N MET A 16 8.19 -5.42 -6.10
CA MET A 16 7.51 -4.68 -7.16
C MET A 16 6.60 -3.61 -6.56
N ASN A 17 5.74 -3.97 -5.60
CA ASN A 17 4.86 -3.02 -4.95
C ASN A 17 5.65 -1.93 -4.20
N GLY A 18 6.65 -2.28 -3.38
CA GLY A 18 7.51 -1.27 -2.72
C GLY A 18 8.30 -0.37 -3.68
N SER A 19 8.34 -0.70 -4.97
CA SER A 19 9.02 0.06 -6.02
C SER A 19 8.06 0.88 -6.90
N PHE A 20 6.74 0.76 -6.74
CA PHE A 20 5.78 1.33 -7.69
C PHE A 20 5.93 2.85 -7.85
N ALA A 21 6.24 3.56 -6.76
CA ALA A 21 6.36 5.02 -6.75
C ALA A 21 7.72 5.53 -7.28
N LEU A 22 8.70 4.64 -7.52
CA LEU A 22 10.06 5.01 -7.92
C LEU A 22 10.13 5.92 -9.16
N PRO A 23 9.34 5.71 -10.24
CA PRO A 23 9.42 6.56 -11.43
C PRO A 23 9.13 8.04 -11.15
N THR A 24 8.36 8.37 -10.11
CA THR A 24 8.06 9.76 -9.74
C THR A 24 9.33 10.60 -9.49
N LYS A 25 10.46 9.98 -9.10
CA LYS A 25 11.75 10.66 -8.90
C LYS A 25 12.44 11.06 -10.21
N TYR A 26 11.98 10.52 -11.34
CA TYR A 26 12.53 10.76 -12.68
C TYR A 26 11.61 11.64 -13.55
N LEU A 27 10.32 11.72 -13.23
CA LEU A 27 9.31 12.47 -13.97
C LEU A 27 9.28 13.97 -13.61
N LYS A 28 10.44 14.63 -13.58
CA LYS A 28 10.60 16.00 -13.05
C LYS A 28 9.83 17.10 -13.83
N ASN A 29 9.47 16.83 -15.08
CA ASN A 29 8.80 17.80 -15.96
C ASN A 29 7.26 17.69 -15.90
N TRP A 30 6.72 16.71 -15.20
CA TRP A 30 5.27 16.63 -14.96
C TRP A 30 4.96 17.11 -13.56
N SER A 31 3.85 17.82 -13.43
CA SER A 31 3.29 18.16 -12.12
C SER A 31 2.97 16.88 -11.34
N PHE A 32 2.99 16.98 -10.02
CA PHE A 32 2.61 15.89 -9.13
C PHE A 32 1.24 15.33 -9.50
N GLU A 33 0.27 16.21 -9.71
CA GLU A 33 -1.11 15.91 -10.04
C GLU A 33 -1.21 15.11 -11.34
N ARG A 34 -0.45 15.50 -12.38
CA ARG A 34 -0.44 14.81 -13.66
C ARG A 34 0.15 13.41 -13.55
N ILE A 35 1.23 13.23 -12.80
CA ILE A 35 1.86 11.92 -12.60
C ILE A 35 0.89 10.97 -11.91
N TRP A 36 0.31 11.42 -10.79
CA TRP A 36 -0.56 10.59 -9.96
C TRP A 36 -1.94 10.34 -10.59
N LEU A 37 -2.46 11.28 -11.39
CA LEU A 37 -3.67 11.06 -12.18
C LEU A 37 -3.44 10.03 -13.30
N ASN A 38 -2.31 10.08 -14.01
CA ASN A 38 -2.00 9.07 -15.03
C ASN A 38 -1.76 7.70 -14.40
N PHE A 39 -1.08 7.65 -13.24
CA PHE A 39 -0.97 6.43 -12.44
C PHE A 39 -2.35 5.85 -12.09
N SER A 40 -3.29 6.65 -11.58
CA SER A 40 -4.58 6.13 -11.12
C SER A 40 -5.42 5.54 -12.25
N ILE A 41 -5.31 6.06 -13.48
CA ILE A 41 -5.97 5.47 -14.65
C ILE A 41 -5.50 4.02 -14.85
N TRP A 42 -4.18 3.80 -14.87
CA TRP A 42 -3.64 2.46 -15.06
C TRP A 42 -3.96 1.53 -13.88
N THR A 43 -3.74 2.01 -12.66
CA THR A 43 -3.85 1.22 -11.43
C THR A 43 -5.29 0.86 -11.08
N PHE A 44 -6.21 1.82 -11.21
CA PHE A 44 -7.57 1.68 -10.67
C PHE A 44 -8.63 1.41 -11.74
N LEU A 45 -8.42 1.84 -12.99
CA LEU A 45 -9.36 1.57 -14.09
C LEU A 45 -8.87 0.43 -14.97
N VAL A 46 -7.70 0.58 -15.58
CA VAL A 46 -7.28 -0.24 -16.72
C VAL A 46 -6.86 -1.63 -16.27
N PHE A 47 -5.82 -1.75 -15.42
CA PHE A 47 -5.29 -3.06 -15.05
C PHE A 47 -6.31 -3.95 -14.34
N PRO A 48 -7.14 -3.46 -13.40
CA PRO A 48 -8.11 -4.33 -12.75
C PRO A 48 -9.14 -4.92 -13.71
N CYS A 49 -9.69 -4.11 -14.61
CA CYS A 49 -10.64 -4.58 -15.60
C CYS A 49 -9.99 -5.47 -16.67
N LEU A 50 -8.78 -5.10 -17.10
CA LEU A 50 -8.02 -5.82 -18.12
C LEU A 50 -7.64 -7.23 -17.64
N PHE A 51 -7.02 -7.35 -16.46
CA PHE A 51 -6.62 -8.65 -15.91
C PHE A 51 -7.84 -9.54 -15.66
N GLN A 52 -8.91 -8.97 -15.10
CA GLN A 52 -10.15 -9.73 -14.87
C GLN A 52 -10.73 -10.29 -16.16
N THR A 53 -10.82 -9.45 -17.20
CA THR A 53 -11.40 -9.83 -18.49
C THR A 53 -10.53 -10.81 -19.25
N LEU A 54 -9.20 -10.61 -19.28
CA LEU A 54 -8.28 -11.50 -20.00
C LEU A 54 -8.16 -12.87 -19.33
N LEU A 55 -8.18 -12.92 -17.99
CA LEU A 55 -8.00 -14.18 -17.27
C LEU A 55 -9.30 -14.99 -17.15
N SER A 56 -10.46 -14.34 -17.08
CA SER A 56 -11.75 -15.04 -17.02
C SER A 56 -12.92 -14.13 -17.39
N PRO A 57 -13.28 -13.97 -18.68
CA PRO A 57 -14.42 -13.13 -19.09
C PRO A 57 -15.74 -13.49 -18.39
N SER A 58 -15.94 -14.77 -18.04
CA SER A 58 -17.13 -15.27 -17.34
C SER A 58 -17.29 -14.71 -15.91
N SER A 59 -16.22 -14.16 -15.31
CA SER A 59 -16.22 -13.66 -13.94
C SER A 59 -17.13 -12.45 -13.74
N TRP A 60 -17.35 -11.66 -14.78
CA TRP A 60 -18.26 -10.51 -14.73
C TRP A 60 -19.68 -10.94 -14.40
N LYS A 61 -20.10 -12.15 -14.81
CA LYS A 61 -21.41 -12.72 -14.44
C LYS A 61 -21.51 -13.00 -12.94
N VAL A 62 -20.42 -13.33 -12.26
CA VAL A 62 -20.46 -13.54 -10.80
C VAL A 62 -20.75 -12.23 -10.07
N ILE A 63 -20.16 -11.13 -10.55
CA ILE A 63 -20.40 -9.79 -10.01
C ILE A 63 -21.88 -9.43 -10.13
N THR A 64 -22.52 -9.66 -11.29
CA THR A 64 -23.94 -9.32 -11.48
C THR A 64 -24.91 -10.17 -10.65
N HIS A 65 -24.48 -11.36 -10.20
CA HIS A 65 -25.28 -12.23 -9.31
C HIS A 65 -24.85 -12.12 -7.83
N THR A 66 -24.01 -11.14 -7.49
CA THR A 66 -23.58 -10.88 -6.11
C THR A 66 -24.66 -10.03 -5.41
N PRO A 67 -25.02 -10.32 -4.14
CA PRO A 67 -26.00 -9.52 -3.41
C PRO A 67 -25.65 -8.03 -3.40
N ALA A 68 -26.64 -7.17 -3.61
CA ALA A 68 -26.46 -5.72 -3.68
C ALA A 68 -25.81 -5.14 -2.40
N SER A 69 -26.11 -5.71 -1.24
CA SER A 69 -25.48 -5.34 0.04
C SER A 69 -23.96 -5.54 0.03
N LEU A 70 -23.47 -6.66 -0.52
CA LEU A 70 -22.04 -6.93 -0.63
C LEU A 70 -21.38 -6.02 -1.68
N LEU A 71 -22.05 -5.78 -2.80
CA LEU A 71 -21.56 -4.82 -3.80
C LEU A 71 -21.46 -3.40 -3.21
N ALA A 72 -22.43 -2.98 -2.40
CA ALA A 72 -22.39 -1.70 -1.72
C ALA A 72 -21.20 -1.61 -0.74
N ILE A 73 -20.93 -2.65 0.03
CA ILE A 73 -19.75 -2.72 0.92
C ILE A 73 -18.45 -2.57 0.11
N ILE A 74 -18.32 -3.27 -1.03
CA ILE A 74 -17.14 -3.21 -1.90
C ILE A 74 -16.98 -1.80 -2.50
N ILE A 75 -18.06 -1.18 -2.97
CA ILE A 75 -18.02 0.16 -3.58
C ILE A 75 -17.71 1.24 -2.52
N ILE A 76 -18.39 1.22 -1.37
CA ILE A 76 -18.15 2.19 -0.29
C ILE A 76 -16.73 2.02 0.26
N GLY A 77 -16.30 0.77 0.48
CA GLY A 77 -14.94 0.45 0.87
C GLY A 77 -13.90 0.96 -0.12
N GLY A 78 -14.14 0.75 -1.42
CA GLY A 78 -13.29 1.24 -2.49
C GLY A 78 -13.21 2.77 -2.53
N PHE A 79 -14.35 3.45 -2.37
CA PHE A 79 -14.38 4.91 -2.31
C PHE A 79 -13.55 5.44 -1.12
N LEU A 80 -13.77 4.90 0.10
CA LEU A 80 -12.98 5.27 1.28
C LEU A 80 -11.50 4.94 1.08
N PHE A 81 -11.20 3.85 0.39
CA PHE A 81 -9.85 3.49 0.01
C PHE A 81 -9.19 4.51 -0.91
N GLY A 82 -9.91 4.96 -1.93
CA GLY A 82 -9.43 6.00 -2.84
C GLY A 82 -9.07 7.31 -2.13
N ILE A 83 -9.81 7.67 -1.07
CA ILE A 83 -9.47 8.81 -0.22
C ILE A 83 -8.11 8.60 0.47
N GLY A 84 -7.92 7.43 1.08
CA GLY A 84 -6.65 7.08 1.69
C GLY A 84 -5.49 7.02 0.69
N GLN A 85 -5.73 6.57 -0.53
CA GLN A 85 -4.68 6.47 -1.55
C GLN A 85 -4.19 7.84 -2.03
N PHE A 86 -5.05 8.85 -2.16
CA PHE A 86 -4.53 10.19 -2.49
C PHE A 86 -3.78 10.79 -1.29
N CYS A 87 -4.23 10.53 -0.05
CA CYS A 87 -3.47 10.88 1.16
C CYS A 87 -2.09 10.20 1.14
N PHE A 88 -2.01 8.94 0.72
CA PHE A 88 -0.74 8.24 0.58
C PHE A 88 0.18 8.93 -0.45
N ALA A 89 -0.34 9.31 -1.62
CA ALA A 89 0.43 10.05 -2.60
C ALA A 89 0.98 11.39 -2.04
N LEU A 90 0.16 12.13 -1.29
CA LEU A 90 0.58 13.35 -0.60
C LEU A 90 1.65 13.07 0.46
N CYS A 91 1.51 11.99 1.23
CA CYS A 91 2.48 11.61 2.26
C CYS A 91 3.85 11.32 1.62
N LEU A 92 3.89 10.57 0.51
CA LEU A 92 5.14 10.26 -0.20
C LEU A 92 5.84 11.52 -0.70
N ARG A 93 5.09 12.55 -1.12
CA ARG A 93 5.64 13.87 -1.48
C ARG A 93 6.22 14.61 -0.26
N MET A 94 5.59 14.48 0.90
CA MET A 94 5.90 15.29 2.09
C MET A 94 7.00 14.70 2.97
N ILE A 95 6.97 13.38 3.20
CA ILE A 95 7.89 12.70 4.13
C ILE A 95 8.82 11.68 3.46
N GLY A 96 8.60 11.37 2.17
CA GLY A 96 9.43 10.46 1.39
C GLY A 96 8.95 9.00 1.44
N PHE A 97 9.59 8.16 0.62
CA PHE A 97 9.22 6.75 0.48
C PHE A 97 9.49 5.95 1.73
N SER A 98 10.66 6.14 2.37
CA SER A 98 11.04 5.35 3.55
C SER A 98 10.00 5.46 4.67
N LEU A 99 9.61 6.68 5.03
CA LEU A 99 8.68 6.93 6.14
C LEU A 99 7.22 6.72 5.72
N GLY A 100 6.84 7.15 4.51
CA GLY A 100 5.48 7.04 4.01
C GLY A 100 4.99 5.59 3.98
N PHE A 101 5.76 4.68 3.39
CA PHE A 101 5.41 3.26 3.33
C PHE A 101 5.43 2.60 4.71
N VAL A 102 6.43 2.92 5.54
CA VAL A 102 6.55 2.35 6.90
C VAL A 102 5.33 2.69 7.76
N ILE A 103 4.93 3.95 7.80
CA ILE A 103 3.80 4.39 8.62
C ILE A 103 2.49 3.82 8.05
N ASN A 104 2.31 3.91 6.72
CA ASN A 104 1.11 3.40 6.05
C ASN A 104 0.92 1.90 6.30
N ILE A 105 1.93 1.08 5.99
CA ILE A 105 1.86 -0.38 6.12
C ILE A 105 1.79 -0.79 7.58
N GLY A 106 2.54 -0.12 8.48
CA GLY A 106 2.48 -0.39 9.90
C GLY A 106 1.07 -0.18 10.46
N ILE A 107 0.48 0.99 10.23
CA ILE A 107 -0.88 1.28 10.70
C ILE A 107 -1.92 0.36 10.03
N GLY A 108 -1.82 0.16 8.71
CA GLY A 108 -2.73 -0.74 7.99
C GLY A 108 -2.66 -2.19 8.46
N THR A 109 -1.47 -2.70 8.76
CA THR A 109 -1.28 -4.06 9.28
C THR A 109 -1.81 -4.18 10.71
N ALA A 110 -1.52 -3.20 11.56
CA ALA A 110 -1.99 -3.19 12.95
C ALA A 110 -3.53 -3.17 13.02
N LEU A 111 -4.16 -2.21 12.34
CA LEU A 111 -5.61 -2.05 12.36
C LEU A 111 -6.33 -3.14 11.56
N GLY A 112 -5.76 -3.57 10.44
CA GLY A 112 -6.30 -4.67 9.63
C GLY A 112 -6.30 -6.01 10.36
N SER A 113 -5.41 -6.20 11.33
CA SER A 113 -5.40 -7.41 12.18
C SER A 113 -6.27 -7.26 13.43
N LEU A 114 -6.27 -6.06 14.03
CA LEU A 114 -7.04 -5.80 15.25
C LEU A 114 -8.54 -5.78 15.00
N ALA A 115 -9.00 -5.16 13.91
CA ALA A 115 -10.43 -4.97 13.66
C ALA A 115 -11.17 -6.31 13.48
N PRO A 116 -10.72 -7.26 12.63
CA PRO A 116 -11.33 -8.58 12.57
C PRO A 116 -11.23 -9.36 13.88
N LEU A 117 -10.13 -9.23 14.63
CA LEU A 117 -9.99 -9.90 15.93
C LEU A 117 -11.06 -9.44 16.92
N VAL A 118 -11.34 -8.14 17.00
CA VAL A 118 -12.32 -7.59 17.95
C VAL A 118 -13.75 -7.75 17.46
N VAL A 119 -14.01 -7.63 16.15
CA VAL A 119 -15.38 -7.64 15.60
C VAL A 119 -15.85 -9.04 15.25
N LEU A 120 -14.99 -9.87 14.65
CA LEU A 120 -15.36 -11.19 14.12
C LEU A 120 -14.89 -12.34 15.01
N HIS A 121 -13.81 -12.16 15.77
CA HIS A 121 -13.15 -13.23 16.52
C HIS A 121 -12.89 -12.88 18.00
N TYR A 122 -13.80 -12.12 18.63
CA TYR A 122 -13.61 -11.60 19.99
C TYR A 122 -13.34 -12.69 21.05
N HIS A 123 -13.89 -13.90 20.86
CA HIS A 123 -13.62 -15.05 21.71
C HIS A 123 -12.14 -15.48 21.71
N SER A 124 -11.41 -15.22 20.64
CA SER A 124 -10.00 -15.60 20.49
C SER A 124 -9.03 -14.63 21.17
N ILE A 125 -9.50 -13.49 21.72
CA ILE A 125 -8.64 -12.44 22.30
C ILE A 125 -7.72 -12.97 23.42
N PHE A 126 -8.24 -13.80 24.31
CA PHE A 126 -7.49 -14.34 25.46
C PHE A 126 -6.79 -15.67 25.17
N THR A 127 -6.81 -16.14 23.93
CA THR A 127 -6.06 -17.34 23.51
C THR A 127 -4.61 -16.97 23.18
N SER A 128 -3.72 -17.97 23.10
CA SER A 128 -2.33 -17.77 22.67
C SER A 128 -2.24 -16.99 21.34
N LYS A 129 -3.11 -17.29 20.39
CA LYS A 129 -3.27 -16.57 19.12
C LYS A 129 -3.61 -15.10 19.32
N GLY A 130 -4.63 -14.81 20.13
CA GLY A 130 -5.07 -13.44 20.40
C GLY A 130 -4.00 -12.61 21.11
N VAL A 131 -3.36 -13.17 22.13
CA VAL A 131 -2.30 -12.51 22.88
C VAL A 131 -1.09 -12.20 21.99
N MET A 132 -0.65 -13.17 21.18
CA MET A 132 0.45 -12.97 20.23
C MET A 132 0.12 -11.94 19.15
N THR A 133 -1.13 -11.91 18.69
CA THR A 133 -1.63 -10.90 17.75
C THR A 133 -1.56 -9.50 18.36
N ILE A 134 -2.06 -9.33 19.59
CA ILE A 134 -2.03 -8.05 20.33
C ILE A 134 -0.59 -7.60 20.60
N PHE A 135 0.28 -8.51 21.02
CA PHE A 135 1.70 -8.22 21.23
C PHE A 135 2.38 -7.73 19.95
N SER A 136 2.11 -8.40 18.83
CA SER A 136 2.63 -8.00 17.52
C SER A 136 2.13 -6.62 17.10
N ILE A 137 0.85 -6.33 17.32
CA ILE A 137 0.25 -4.99 17.08
C ILE A 137 0.95 -3.92 17.92
N ALA A 138 1.19 -4.19 19.21
CA ALA A 138 1.91 -3.26 20.08
C ALA A 138 3.34 -2.98 19.57
N LEU A 139 4.06 -4.01 19.12
CA LEU A 139 5.37 -3.86 18.50
C LEU A 139 5.31 -3.08 17.17
N ILE A 140 4.28 -3.27 16.34
CA ILE A 140 4.07 -2.51 15.11
C ILE A 140 3.88 -1.02 15.45
N ILE A 141 3.00 -0.70 16.40
CA ILE A 141 2.76 0.68 16.84
C ILE A 141 4.05 1.31 17.38
N PHE A 142 4.82 0.56 18.18
CA PHE A 142 6.11 1.01 18.67
C PHE A 142 7.11 1.28 17.53
N GLY A 143 7.19 0.38 16.55
CA GLY A 143 8.01 0.55 15.34
C GLY A 143 7.61 1.78 14.53
N VAL A 144 6.31 2.05 14.37
CA VAL A 144 5.79 3.27 13.72
C VAL A 144 6.16 4.51 14.52
N ALA A 145 6.04 4.50 15.85
CA ALA A 145 6.44 5.61 16.70
C ALA A 145 7.95 5.92 16.58
N LEU A 146 8.81 4.89 16.53
CA LEU A 146 10.24 5.06 16.26
C LEU A 146 10.50 5.67 14.87
N SER A 147 9.73 5.27 13.85
CA SER A 147 9.84 5.85 12.50
C SER A 147 9.51 7.35 12.50
N TYR A 148 8.47 7.73 13.24
CA TYR A 148 8.04 9.12 13.40
C TYR A 148 9.16 9.96 14.04
N ILE A 149 9.76 9.47 15.12
CA ILE A 149 10.87 10.14 15.81
C ILE A 149 12.11 10.21 14.91
N ALA A 150 12.40 9.15 14.16
CA ALA A 150 13.51 9.13 13.20
C ALA A 150 13.35 10.23 12.13
N GLY A 151 12.13 10.38 11.58
CA GLY A 151 11.82 11.40 10.60
C GLY A 151 11.85 12.83 11.16
N LEU A 152 11.38 13.05 12.39
CA LEU A 152 11.54 14.35 13.08
C LEU A 152 13.02 14.74 13.17
N LYS A 153 13.89 13.80 13.58
CA LYS A 153 15.33 14.06 13.70
C LYS A 153 16.02 14.25 12.34
N ARG A 154 15.57 13.53 11.31
CA ARG A 154 16.02 13.72 9.93
C ARG A 154 15.74 15.15 9.45
N ASP A 155 14.51 15.62 9.65
CA ASP A 155 14.08 16.94 9.19
C ASP A 155 14.66 18.07 10.05
N GLN A 156 14.92 17.84 11.34
CA GLN A 156 15.69 18.76 12.18
C GLN A 156 17.15 18.91 11.70
N GLY A 157 17.82 17.80 11.40
CA GLY A 157 19.21 17.80 10.91
C GLY A 157 19.36 18.54 9.57
N GLN A 158 18.35 18.45 8.69
CA GLN A 158 18.32 19.19 7.43
C GLN A 158 18.13 20.71 7.61
N ARG A 159 17.42 21.16 8.66
CA ARG A 159 17.26 22.60 8.93
C ARG A 159 18.57 23.27 9.31
N ASN A 160 19.42 22.58 10.07
CA ASN A 160 20.70 23.12 10.52
C ASN A 160 21.70 23.34 9.37
N ILE A 161 21.49 22.69 8.21
CA ILE A 161 22.32 22.88 7.00
C ILE A 161 21.78 24.01 6.11
N ILE A 162 20.49 24.35 6.20
CA ILE A 162 19.85 25.45 5.44
C ILE A 162 19.88 26.74 6.28
N LEU A 163 21.01 27.06 6.90
CA LEU A 163 21.19 28.32 7.63
C LEU A 163 22.20 29.21 6.91
N ASP A 164 21.72 29.79 5.80
CA ASP A 164 22.17 31.05 5.19
C ASP A 164 20.92 31.89 4.85
N ASN A 165 20.23 32.39 5.89
CA ASN A 165 19.20 33.44 5.83
C ASN A 165 17.79 33.14 5.23
N VAL A 166 17.17 31.98 5.48
CA VAL A 166 15.69 31.86 5.41
C VAL A 166 15.15 30.91 6.48
N VAL A 167 14.40 31.43 7.46
CA VAL A 167 13.70 30.61 8.47
C VAL A 167 12.49 29.94 7.81
N LEU A 168 12.63 28.68 7.39
CA LEU A 168 11.51 27.87 6.90
C LEU A 168 10.87 27.07 8.05
N HIS A 169 9.64 27.43 8.44
CA HIS A 169 8.74 26.61 9.27
C HIS A 169 8.31 25.31 8.54
N LYS A 170 9.23 24.35 8.37
CA LYS A 170 8.95 23.02 7.78
C LYS A 170 8.35 22.00 8.75
N GLY A 171 8.24 22.30 10.05
CA GLY A 171 7.73 21.37 11.07
C GLY A 171 6.27 20.96 10.86
N SER A 172 5.43 21.91 10.48
CA SER A 172 4.01 21.69 10.17
C SER A 172 3.82 20.74 8.98
N LYS A 173 4.68 20.82 7.95
CA LYS A 173 4.57 19.97 6.75
C LYS A 173 4.95 18.51 7.03
N TYR A 174 5.91 18.24 7.91
CA TYR A 174 6.24 16.87 8.30
C TYR A 174 5.09 16.19 9.04
N VAL A 175 4.54 16.84 10.08
CA VAL A 175 3.43 16.30 10.87
C VAL A 175 2.20 16.07 10.00
N LEU A 176 1.88 17.01 9.10
CA LEU A 176 0.79 16.83 8.14
C LEU A 176 1.03 15.64 7.19
N GLY A 177 2.28 15.43 6.74
CA GLY A 177 2.62 14.25 5.93
C GLY A 177 2.47 12.94 6.70
N VAL A 178 2.82 12.92 7.98
CA VAL A 178 2.59 11.76 8.86
C VAL A 178 1.10 11.52 9.08
N PHE A 179 0.32 12.57 9.29
CA PHE A 179 -1.14 12.46 9.38
C PHE A 179 -1.74 11.80 8.12
N TYR A 180 -1.30 12.23 6.93
CA TYR A 180 -1.73 11.59 5.69
C TYR A 180 -1.31 10.12 5.58
N ALA A 181 -0.12 9.76 6.07
CA ALA A 181 0.34 8.37 6.10
C ALA A 181 -0.48 7.50 7.06
N VAL A 182 -0.85 8.03 8.23
CA VAL A 182 -1.74 7.34 9.19
C VAL A 182 -3.12 7.16 8.59
N PHE A 183 -3.68 8.20 7.96
CA PHE A 183 -4.99 8.12 7.31
C PHE A 183 -5.01 7.09 6.17
N ALA A 184 -3.95 7.05 5.35
CA ALA A 184 -3.76 6.02 4.35
C ALA A 184 -3.70 4.61 4.96
N GLY A 185 -3.05 4.46 6.12
CA GLY A 185 -2.97 3.18 6.83
C GLY A 185 -4.35 2.71 7.34
N ILE A 186 -5.13 3.62 7.93
CA ILE A 186 -6.52 3.33 8.35
C ILE A 186 -7.35 2.87 7.14
N SER A 187 -7.21 3.57 6.02
CA SER A 187 -7.87 3.21 4.77
C SER A 187 -7.43 1.84 4.23
N SER A 188 -6.17 1.45 4.41
CA SER A 188 -5.67 0.11 4.06
C SER A 188 -6.25 -0.98 5.00
N ALA A 189 -6.60 -0.63 6.24
CA ALA A 189 -7.33 -1.55 7.11
C ALA A 189 -8.79 -1.76 6.67
N ILE A 190 -9.45 -0.71 6.15
CA ILE A 190 -10.78 -0.83 5.54
C ILE A 190 -10.74 -1.77 4.32
N GLU A 191 -9.73 -1.62 3.46
CA GLU A 191 -9.48 -2.55 2.34
C GLU A 191 -9.39 -4.00 2.82
N ASN A 192 -8.61 -4.29 3.86
CA ASN A 192 -8.48 -5.64 4.41
C ASN A 192 -9.80 -6.20 4.98
N PHE A 193 -10.57 -5.36 5.67
CA PHE A 193 -11.88 -5.74 6.19
C PHE A 193 -12.88 -6.06 5.07
N VAL A 194 -12.93 -5.22 4.03
CA VAL A 194 -13.79 -5.42 2.85
C VAL A 194 -13.36 -6.69 2.09
N PHE A 195 -12.05 -6.93 1.97
CA PHE A 195 -11.52 -8.17 1.39
C PHE A 195 -12.02 -9.41 2.14
N SER A 196 -11.98 -9.38 3.48
CA SER A 196 -12.50 -10.47 4.32
C SER A 196 -14.00 -10.69 4.11
N LEU A 197 -14.78 -9.62 4.02
CA LEU A 197 -16.22 -9.67 3.74
C LEU A 197 -16.56 -10.15 2.32
N SER A 198 -15.63 -10.03 1.37
CA SER A 198 -15.82 -10.48 -0.01
C SER A 198 -15.69 -12.01 -0.20
N THR A 199 -15.31 -12.76 0.84
CA THR A 199 -15.11 -14.22 0.78
C THR A 199 -16.27 -14.99 0.13
N PRO A 200 -17.56 -14.73 0.43
CA PRO A 200 -18.67 -15.42 -0.22
C PRO A 200 -18.72 -15.22 -1.74
N MET A 201 -18.31 -14.05 -2.24
CA MET A 201 -18.21 -13.76 -3.67
C MET A 201 -17.08 -14.58 -4.32
N GLN A 202 -15.94 -14.72 -3.63
CA GLN A 202 -14.82 -15.55 -4.08
C GLN A 202 -15.22 -17.03 -4.16
N GLN A 203 -15.94 -17.53 -3.16
CA GLN A 203 -16.45 -18.91 -3.13
C GLN A 203 -17.45 -19.16 -4.28
N LYS A 204 -18.38 -18.23 -4.51
CA LYS A 204 -19.33 -18.34 -5.63
C LYS A 204 -18.61 -18.37 -6.98
N ALA A 205 -17.55 -17.59 -7.15
CA ALA A 205 -16.71 -17.62 -8.35
C ALA A 205 -16.06 -19.01 -8.54
N LEU A 206 -15.47 -19.58 -7.48
CA LEU A 206 -14.90 -20.94 -7.51
C LEU A 206 -15.93 -22.00 -7.91
N HIS A 207 -17.13 -21.97 -7.30
CA HIS A 207 -18.22 -22.90 -7.62
C HIS A 207 -18.73 -22.74 -9.06
N SER A 208 -18.53 -21.57 -9.67
CA SER A 208 -18.87 -21.30 -11.07
C SER A 208 -17.76 -21.71 -12.05
N GLY A 209 -16.73 -22.43 -11.59
CA GLY A 209 -15.63 -22.94 -12.42
C GLY A 209 -14.52 -21.91 -12.70
N ILE A 210 -14.50 -20.77 -12.02
CA ILE A 210 -13.45 -19.75 -12.18
C ILE A 210 -12.20 -20.19 -11.42
N SER A 211 -11.02 -19.98 -12.02
CA SER A 211 -9.73 -20.38 -11.41
C SER A 211 -9.53 -19.78 -10.02
N LYS A 212 -8.74 -20.46 -9.18
CA LYS A 212 -8.46 -20.01 -7.80
C LYS A 212 -7.84 -18.62 -7.73
N ILE A 213 -6.93 -18.31 -8.64
CA ILE A 213 -6.26 -17.00 -8.71
C ILE A 213 -7.28 -15.91 -9.01
N VAL A 214 -8.11 -16.10 -10.05
CA VAL A 214 -9.08 -15.08 -10.44
C VAL A 214 -10.16 -14.92 -9.38
N SER A 215 -10.64 -16.03 -8.80
CA SER A 215 -11.63 -16.02 -7.73
C SER A 215 -11.15 -15.24 -6.49
N ALA A 216 -9.89 -15.42 -6.08
CA ALA A 216 -9.28 -14.68 -4.97
C ALA A 216 -9.17 -13.17 -5.24
N ASN A 217 -9.27 -12.74 -6.50
CA ASN A 217 -9.10 -11.36 -6.92
C ASN A 217 -10.42 -10.67 -7.31
N MET A 218 -11.56 -11.32 -7.04
CA MET A 218 -12.85 -10.90 -7.57
C MET A 218 -13.33 -9.53 -7.08
N MET A 219 -12.91 -9.10 -5.89
CA MET A 219 -13.27 -7.81 -5.32
C MET A 219 -12.61 -6.64 -6.07
N TRP A 220 -11.37 -6.82 -6.54
CA TRP A 220 -10.50 -5.71 -6.93
C TRP A 220 -11.02 -4.83 -8.07
N PRO A 221 -11.63 -5.35 -9.15
CA PRO A 221 -12.13 -4.49 -10.22
C PRO A 221 -13.13 -3.45 -9.71
N LEU A 222 -14.19 -3.88 -9.01
CA LEU A 222 -15.21 -2.96 -8.52
C LEU A 222 -14.69 -2.04 -7.41
N PHE A 223 -13.89 -2.59 -6.50
CA PHE A 223 -13.28 -1.84 -5.41
C PHE A 223 -12.39 -0.71 -5.92
N LEU A 224 -11.52 -1.00 -6.90
CA LEU A 224 -10.57 -0.02 -7.43
C LEU A 224 -11.25 0.97 -8.38
N LEU A 225 -12.25 0.55 -9.15
CA LEU A 225 -13.10 1.48 -9.92
C LEU A 225 -13.75 2.53 -9.00
N ALA A 226 -14.24 2.11 -7.83
CA ALA A 226 -14.77 3.03 -6.83
C ALA A 226 -13.68 3.92 -6.21
N ALA A 227 -12.49 3.36 -5.95
CA ALA A 227 -11.32 4.12 -5.46
C ALA A 227 -10.83 5.19 -6.44
N PHE A 228 -10.99 4.96 -7.74
CA PHE A 228 -10.61 5.93 -8.77
C PHE A 228 -11.35 7.26 -8.61
N ILE A 229 -12.63 7.24 -8.22
CA ILE A 229 -13.49 8.44 -8.19
C ILE A 229 -12.92 9.53 -7.27
N PRO A 230 -12.76 9.31 -5.94
CA PRO A 230 -12.24 10.36 -5.06
C PRO A 230 -10.77 10.66 -5.34
N TYR A 231 -9.99 9.66 -5.78
CA TYR A 231 -8.58 9.85 -6.09
C TYR A 231 -8.39 10.78 -7.29
N ALA A 232 -8.99 10.46 -8.43
CA ALA A 232 -8.89 11.25 -9.64
C ALA A 232 -9.56 12.61 -9.47
N GLY A 233 -10.72 12.67 -8.80
CA GLY A 233 -11.40 13.93 -8.47
C GLY A 233 -10.48 14.87 -7.68
N TYR A 234 -9.77 14.36 -6.68
CA TYR A 234 -8.83 15.17 -5.90
C TYR A 234 -7.60 15.62 -6.71
N MET A 235 -7.04 14.73 -7.56
CA MET A 235 -5.91 15.11 -8.44
C MET A 235 -6.32 16.15 -9.48
N LEU A 236 -7.52 16.05 -10.05
CA LEU A 236 -8.08 17.05 -10.96
C LEU A 236 -8.32 18.38 -10.26
N TYR A 237 -8.86 18.35 -9.03
CA TYR A 237 -9.02 19.56 -8.21
C TYR A 237 -7.67 20.23 -7.92
N LEU A 238 -6.65 19.48 -7.51
CA LEU A 238 -5.31 20.03 -7.29
C LEU A 238 -4.70 20.56 -8.59
N MET A 239 -4.93 19.90 -9.73
CA MET A 239 -4.42 20.33 -11.03
C MET A 239 -4.99 21.70 -11.40
N HIS A 240 -6.30 21.87 -11.22
CA HIS A 240 -6.98 23.15 -11.42
C HIS A 240 -6.50 24.21 -10.43
N LYS A 241 -6.48 23.89 -9.12
CA LYS A 241 -6.06 24.81 -8.05
C LYS A 241 -4.64 25.32 -8.22
N ASN A 242 -3.72 24.43 -8.58
CA ASN A 242 -2.30 24.75 -8.70
C ASN A 242 -1.95 25.34 -10.07
N LYS A 243 -2.95 25.57 -10.95
CA LYS A 243 -2.76 25.96 -12.35
C LYS A 243 -1.67 25.14 -13.03
N ALA A 244 -1.64 23.84 -12.73
CA ALA A 244 -0.59 22.97 -13.24
C ALA A 244 -0.74 22.91 -14.76
N GLU A 245 0.14 23.60 -15.48
CA GLU A 245 0.08 23.66 -16.94
C GLU A 245 0.16 22.24 -17.53
N VAL A 246 -0.71 21.98 -18.50
CA VAL A 246 -0.76 20.71 -19.24
C VAL A 246 0.47 20.56 -20.16
N SER A 247 1.29 21.60 -20.33
CA SER A 247 2.29 21.66 -21.38
C SER A 247 3.63 22.22 -20.90
N VAL A 248 4.52 21.32 -20.47
CA VAL A 248 5.93 21.52 -20.86
C VAL A 248 6.12 20.68 -22.12
N PRO A 249 6.50 21.27 -23.27
CA PRO A 249 6.99 20.51 -24.41
C PRO A 249 8.14 19.65 -23.91
N ASN A 250 7.92 18.34 -23.87
CA ASN A 250 8.88 17.41 -23.31
C ASN A 250 9.48 16.66 -24.48
N ASP A 251 10.80 16.61 -24.60
CA ASP A 251 11.50 15.93 -25.71
C ASP A 251 11.29 14.40 -25.69
N ARG A 252 10.65 13.85 -24.64
CA ARG A 252 10.41 12.41 -24.43
C ARG A 252 9.02 12.11 -23.82
N PRO A 253 7.91 12.42 -24.50
CA PRO A 253 6.57 12.21 -23.94
C PRO A 253 6.30 10.72 -23.68
N ALA A 254 6.76 9.83 -24.57
CA ALA A 254 6.56 8.38 -24.46
C ALA A 254 7.13 7.81 -23.15
N PHE A 255 8.33 8.23 -22.73
CA PHE A 255 8.95 7.77 -21.49
C PHE A 255 8.08 8.08 -20.26
N TYR A 256 7.44 9.26 -20.23
CA TYR A 256 6.64 9.68 -19.09
C TYR A 256 5.35 8.86 -18.98
N TYR A 257 4.66 8.65 -20.10
CA TYR A 257 3.47 7.79 -20.12
C TYR A 257 3.84 6.34 -19.76
N LEU A 258 4.89 5.76 -20.35
CA LEU A 258 5.36 4.41 -20.03
C LEU A 258 5.78 4.28 -18.56
N ALA A 259 6.37 5.31 -17.97
CA ALA A 259 6.68 5.33 -16.55
C ALA A 259 5.41 5.26 -15.69
N THR A 260 4.32 5.94 -16.06
CA THR A 260 3.04 5.82 -15.33
C THR A 260 2.34 4.48 -15.53
N VAL A 261 2.49 3.85 -16.70
CA VAL A 261 2.08 2.45 -16.95
C VAL A 261 2.85 1.52 -16.01
N TYR A 262 4.17 1.69 -15.91
CA TYR A 262 5.02 0.95 -14.98
C TYR A 262 4.56 1.14 -13.55
N MET A 263 4.29 2.38 -13.11
CA MET A 263 3.80 2.64 -11.75
C MET A 263 2.53 1.86 -11.47
N GLY A 264 1.57 1.83 -12.40
CA GLY A 264 0.33 1.08 -12.21
C GLY A 264 0.51 -0.42 -12.21
N ALA A 265 1.37 -0.95 -13.08
CA ALA A 265 1.66 -2.39 -13.15
C ALA A 265 2.35 -2.86 -11.87
N PHE A 266 3.33 -2.09 -11.38
CA PHE A 266 4.06 -2.39 -10.16
C PHE A 266 3.23 -2.20 -8.90
N TRP A 267 2.12 -1.44 -8.95
CA TRP A 267 1.18 -1.38 -7.84
C TRP A 267 0.19 -2.55 -7.87
N TYR A 268 -0.43 -2.80 -9.03
CA TYR A 268 -1.57 -3.73 -9.14
C TYR A 268 -1.17 -5.20 -9.33
N SER A 269 -0.24 -5.51 -10.24
CA SER A 269 0.15 -6.90 -10.53
C SER A 269 0.64 -7.68 -9.31
N PRO A 270 1.32 -7.07 -8.31
CA PRO A 270 1.65 -7.75 -7.06
C PRO A 270 0.49 -8.41 -6.33
N ILE A 271 -0.74 -7.91 -6.47
CA ILE A 271 -1.92 -8.51 -5.83
C ILE A 271 -2.21 -9.92 -6.41
N PHE A 272 -2.07 -10.08 -7.74
CA PHE A 272 -2.18 -11.38 -8.39
C PHE A 272 -1.00 -12.28 -8.08
N LEU A 273 0.22 -11.74 -8.11
CA LEU A 273 1.42 -12.49 -7.79
C LEU A 273 1.40 -12.99 -6.35
N TYR A 274 0.87 -12.19 -5.41
CA TYR A 274 0.59 -12.60 -4.04
C TYR A 274 -0.39 -13.78 -4.01
N SER A 275 -1.51 -13.68 -4.73
CA SER A 275 -2.52 -14.75 -4.79
C SER A 275 -1.94 -16.05 -5.37
N PHE A 276 -1.15 -15.94 -6.44
CA PHE A 276 -0.45 -17.06 -7.06
C PHE A 276 0.58 -17.68 -6.11
N ALA A 277 1.40 -16.85 -5.48
CA ALA A 277 2.42 -17.28 -4.53
C ALA A 277 1.80 -18.00 -3.33
N SER A 278 0.72 -17.44 -2.76
CA SER A 278 -0.04 -18.03 -1.67
C SER A 278 -0.54 -19.43 -2.02
N LEU A 279 -1.11 -19.60 -3.23
CA LEU A 279 -1.54 -20.92 -3.71
C LEU A 279 -0.37 -21.91 -3.89
N LYS A 280 0.81 -21.43 -4.28
CA LYS A 280 2.02 -22.26 -4.44
C LYS A 280 2.67 -22.66 -3.12
N ILE A 281 2.55 -21.82 -2.10
CA ILE A 281 2.99 -22.11 -0.73
C ILE A 281 2.09 -23.17 -0.09
N GLY A 282 0.81 -23.24 -0.49
CA GLY A 282 -0.15 -24.23 0.00
C GLY A 282 -0.91 -23.75 1.23
N GLU A 283 -1.16 -24.61 2.20
CA GLU A 283 -1.97 -24.30 3.39
C GLU A 283 -1.40 -23.14 4.21
N LEU A 284 -0.08 -23.00 4.24
CA LEU A 284 0.60 -21.89 4.91
C LEU A 284 0.52 -20.58 4.12
N GLY A 285 0.12 -20.60 2.84
CA GLY A 285 0.13 -19.45 1.95
C GLY A 285 -0.59 -18.22 2.49
N PRO A 286 -1.87 -18.32 2.90
CA PRO A 286 -2.59 -17.20 3.49
C PRO A 286 -1.95 -16.69 4.79
N VAL A 287 -1.35 -17.59 5.57
CA VAL A 287 -0.76 -17.33 6.89
C VAL A 287 0.57 -16.57 6.77
N ILE A 288 1.55 -17.15 6.07
CA ILE A 288 2.90 -16.56 5.96
C ILE A 288 3.01 -15.58 4.80
N GLY A 289 2.13 -15.71 3.80
CA GLY A 289 2.20 -14.96 2.56
C GLY A 289 2.02 -13.46 2.80
N TRP A 290 0.97 -13.08 3.53
CA TRP A 290 0.64 -11.66 3.70
C TRP A 290 1.71 -10.91 4.52
N PRO A 291 2.18 -11.43 5.68
CA PRO A 291 3.28 -10.84 6.42
C PRO A 291 4.57 -10.69 5.60
N LEU A 292 4.99 -11.73 4.88
CA LEU A 292 6.22 -11.69 4.07
C LEU A 292 6.11 -10.71 2.90
N PHE A 293 4.93 -10.63 2.28
CA PHE A 293 4.64 -9.62 1.26
C PHE A 293 4.80 -8.20 1.82
N MET A 294 4.21 -7.90 2.97
CA MET A 294 4.34 -6.60 3.63
C MET A 294 5.78 -6.25 4.02
N VAL A 295 6.53 -7.23 4.54
CA VAL A 295 7.97 -7.06 4.84
C VAL A 295 8.75 -6.70 3.57
N ALA A 296 8.50 -7.40 2.45
CA ALA A 296 9.17 -7.11 1.19
C ALA A 296 8.85 -5.69 0.68
N ILE A 297 7.60 -5.20 0.84
CA ILE A 297 7.23 -3.82 0.49
C ILE A 297 8.00 -2.80 1.34
N ILE A 298 8.03 -3.00 2.67
CA ILE A 298 8.73 -2.10 3.60
C ILE A 298 10.23 -2.04 3.26
N LEU A 299 10.85 -3.19 3.01
CA LEU A 299 12.29 -3.27 2.71
C LEU A 299 12.62 -2.63 1.35
N ALA A 300 11.83 -2.91 0.31
CA ALA A 300 12.05 -2.35 -1.02
C ALA A 300 11.83 -0.83 -1.05
N SER A 301 10.72 -0.35 -0.48
CA SER A 301 10.44 1.09 -0.40
C SER A 301 11.50 1.85 0.39
N ASN A 302 12.01 1.26 1.49
CA ASN A 302 13.13 1.83 2.23
C ASN A 302 14.41 1.83 1.41
N ALA A 303 14.79 0.72 0.77
CA ALA A 303 15.98 0.65 -0.06
C ALA A 303 15.97 1.77 -1.13
N TRP A 304 14.83 2.04 -1.75
CA TRP A 304 14.67 3.16 -2.68
C TRP A 304 14.78 4.53 -1.99
N GLY A 305 14.15 4.73 -0.84
CA GLY A 305 14.28 5.97 -0.07
C GLY A 305 15.74 6.29 0.28
N TRP A 306 16.49 5.30 0.76
CA TRP A 306 17.93 5.43 1.05
C TRP A 306 18.75 5.69 -0.22
N LYS A 307 18.53 4.92 -1.30
CA LYS A 307 19.23 5.10 -2.58
C LYS A 307 18.93 6.44 -3.24
N LYS A 308 17.75 7.01 -3.00
CA LYS A 308 17.34 8.35 -3.47
C LYS A 308 17.79 9.47 -2.54
N GLY A 309 18.63 9.17 -1.54
CA GLY A 309 19.26 10.17 -0.69
C GLY A 309 18.32 10.79 0.35
N GLU A 310 17.17 10.18 0.64
CA GLU A 310 16.21 10.72 1.64
C GLU A 310 16.87 10.89 3.02
N TRP A 311 17.88 10.07 3.32
CA TRP A 311 18.62 10.08 4.57
C TRP A 311 20.03 10.68 4.46
N PHE A 312 20.45 11.21 3.30
CA PHE A 312 21.83 11.63 3.07
C PHE A 312 22.32 12.62 4.14
N TYR A 313 21.55 13.70 4.33
CA TYR A 313 21.78 14.78 5.30
C TYR A 313 21.27 14.49 6.72
N ALA A 314 20.80 13.27 6.99
CA ALA A 314 20.28 12.92 8.31
C ALA A 314 21.41 12.66 9.30
N SER A 315 21.21 13.05 10.57
CA SER A 315 22.14 12.74 11.65
C SER A 315 22.32 11.22 11.83
N SER A 316 23.46 10.80 12.38
CA SER A 316 23.73 9.39 12.70
C SER A 316 22.64 8.79 13.60
N GLN A 317 22.12 9.58 14.53
CA GLN A 317 21.02 9.18 15.40
C GLN A 317 19.71 8.96 14.64
N ALA A 318 19.35 9.84 13.69
CA ALA A 318 18.16 9.67 12.85
C ALA A 318 18.27 8.41 11.98
N LYS A 319 19.45 8.19 11.37
CA LYS A 319 19.77 6.98 10.59
C LYS A 319 19.64 5.71 11.43
N ARG A 320 20.17 5.70 12.66
CA ARG A 320 20.07 4.57 13.58
C ARG A 320 18.62 4.28 13.96
N LEU A 321 17.84 5.31 14.33
CA LEU A 321 16.44 5.14 14.68
C LEU A 321 15.60 4.62 13.51
N SER A 322 15.85 5.07 12.28
CA SER A 322 15.20 4.54 11.09
C SER A 322 15.46 3.04 10.90
N LYS A 323 16.72 2.60 11.05
CA LYS A 323 17.07 1.17 10.96
C LYS A 323 16.43 0.33 12.05
N VAL A 324 16.43 0.83 13.30
CA VAL A 324 15.80 0.13 14.44
C VAL A 324 14.29 0.02 14.21
N SER A 325 13.63 1.12 13.84
CA SER A 325 12.21 1.13 13.50
C SER A 325 11.85 0.10 12.42
N MET A 326 12.62 0.07 11.33
CA MET A 326 12.42 -0.89 10.25
C MET A 326 12.59 -2.33 10.74
N LEU A 327 13.64 -2.62 11.51
CA LEU A 327 13.88 -3.95 12.07
C LEU A 327 12.76 -4.38 13.02
N THR A 328 12.32 -3.48 13.90
CA THR A 328 11.19 -3.71 14.82
C THR A 328 9.92 -4.05 14.05
N LEU A 329 9.60 -3.32 12.97
CA LEU A 329 8.41 -3.58 12.16
C LEU A 329 8.49 -4.92 11.43
N VAL A 330 9.65 -5.25 10.87
CA VAL A 330 9.84 -6.54 10.20
C VAL A 330 9.64 -7.68 11.20
N ILE A 331 10.27 -7.61 12.37
CA ILE A 331 10.11 -8.62 13.43
C ILE A 331 8.64 -8.70 13.87
N ALA A 332 7.99 -7.57 14.10
CA ALA A 332 6.60 -7.54 14.55
C ALA A 332 5.62 -8.16 13.53
N ILE A 333 5.82 -7.88 12.24
CA ILE A 333 5.01 -8.47 11.16
C ILE A 333 5.26 -9.97 11.05
N LEU A 334 6.49 -10.44 11.23
CA LEU A 334 6.80 -11.87 11.25
C LEU A 334 6.16 -12.59 12.44
N ILE A 335 6.20 -11.99 13.64
CA ILE A 335 5.52 -12.54 14.84
C ILE A 335 4.01 -12.59 14.60
N LEU A 336 3.43 -11.54 14.00
CA LEU A 336 2.01 -11.52 13.63
C LEU A 336 1.66 -12.67 12.69
N GLY A 337 2.51 -12.95 11.71
CA GLY A 337 2.36 -14.11 10.83
C GLY A 337 2.34 -15.43 11.59
N VAL A 338 3.30 -15.64 12.50
CA VAL A 338 3.36 -16.84 13.34
C VAL A 338 2.13 -16.95 14.25
N ALA A 339 1.65 -15.82 14.80
CA ALA A 339 0.47 -15.78 15.67
C ALA A 339 -0.78 -16.37 14.98
N THR A 340 -0.89 -16.25 13.67
CA THR A 340 -2.06 -16.78 12.93
C THR A 340 -2.09 -18.31 12.83
N VAL A 341 -0.96 -18.99 13.11
CA VAL A 341 -0.82 -20.47 13.12
C VAL A 341 -1.06 -21.09 14.50
N LEU A 342 -0.90 -20.31 15.58
CA LEU A 342 -1.08 -20.76 16.96
C LEU A 342 -2.56 -20.94 17.32
#